data_AF-A0A1H6RGN5-F1
#
_entry.id   AF-A0A1H6RGN5-F1
#
_cell.length_a   1.000
_cell.length_b   1.000
_cell.length_c   1.000
_cell.angle_alpha   90.00
_cell.angle_beta   90.00
_cell.angle_gamma   90.00
#
_symmetry.space_group_name_H-M   'P 1'
#
loop_
_entity.id
_entity.type
_entity.pdbx_description
1 polymer ?
#
loop_
_entity_poly.entity_id
_entity_poly.type
_entity_poly.pdbx_seq_one_letter_code
_entity_poly.pdbx_strand_id
1 'polypeptide(L)'
;MKGRQRAALSVCLLVGLWTVISWIGVYRLRLVVSKLLASVPDRLMPRHFSVLPPPGPEYVGVWDVDPADARNKLRSEFGFRRLLRAYFHCYSRDGQPVHEVGSYVYREEFTSDKQLHVRLFPTSDGRTELWCHWEVNPNVSPIAHLRRTGYDPREGERRLRILLADEPLSTPDESDCPLVADA
;
A
#
# COMPACT_ATOMS: atom_id res chain seq x y z
N MET A 1 21.38 21.45 33.58
CA MET A 1 21.16 22.26 32.36
C MET A 1 21.34 21.48 31.04
N LYS A 2 22.35 20.61 30.89
CA LYS A 2 22.60 19.81 29.67
C LYS A 2 21.45 18.90 29.21
N GLY A 3 20.66 18.33 30.13
CA GLY A 3 19.54 17.43 29.79
C GLY A 3 18.36 18.12 29.11
N ARG A 4 18.03 19.36 29.53
CA ARG A 4 16.94 20.16 28.93
C ARG A 4 17.28 20.63 27.52
N GLN A 5 18.53 20.99 27.27
CA GLN A 5 19.01 21.37 25.93
C GLN A 5 19.02 20.18 24.96
N ARG A 6 19.42 18.99 25.42
CA ARG A 6 19.34 17.76 24.61
C ARG A 6 17.89 17.37 24.29
N ALA A 7 17.00 17.45 25.27
CA ALA A 7 15.57 17.18 25.05
C ALA A 7 14.94 18.17 24.06
N ALA A 8 15.25 19.46 24.16
CA ALA A 8 14.79 20.48 23.22
C ALA A 8 15.31 20.24 21.80
N LEU A 9 16.60 19.87 21.66
CA LEU A 9 17.18 19.54 20.35
C LEU A 9 16.51 18.33 19.71
N SER A 10 16.24 17.28 20.49
CA SER A 10 15.53 16.08 20.02
C SER A 10 14.10 16.39 19.59
N VAL A 11 13.38 17.24 20.34
CA VAL A 11 12.02 17.67 19.96
C VAL A 11 12.05 18.47 18.66
N CYS A 12 12.99 19.42 18.51
CA CYS A 12 13.14 20.19 17.27
C CYS A 12 13.51 19.30 16.07
N LEU A 13 14.35 18.29 16.27
CA LEU A 13 14.67 17.29 15.24
C LEU A 13 13.45 16.46 14.84
N LEU A 14 12.66 15.99 15.81
CA LEU A 14 11.44 15.23 15.54
C LEU A 14 10.37 16.08 14.84
N VAL A 15 10.21 17.35 15.24
CA VAL A 15 9.29 18.30 14.59
C VAL A 15 9.78 18.63 13.19
N GLY A 16 11.07 18.92 13.01
CA GLY A 16 11.65 19.17 11.69
C GLY A 16 11.51 17.96 10.76
N LEU A 17 11.79 16.76 11.27
CA LEU A 17 11.60 15.51 10.53
C LEU A 17 10.12 15.29 10.19
N TRP A 18 9.21 15.53 11.14
CA TRP A 18 7.76 15.45 10.91
C TRP A 18 7.30 16.43 9.83
N THR A 19 7.74 17.70 9.89
CA THR A 19 7.41 18.72 8.90
C THR A 19 7.92 18.32 7.52
N VAL A 20 9.16 17.84 7.41
CA VAL A 20 9.74 17.38 6.15
C VAL A 20 8.98 16.16 5.59
N ILE A 21 8.63 15.17 6.43
CA ILE A 21 7.83 14.00 6.03
C ILE A 21 6.43 14.41 5.58
N SER A 22 5.83 15.38 6.28
CA SER A 22 4.51 15.94 5.95
C SER A 22 4.53 16.65 4.60
N TRP A 23 5.63 17.35 4.29
CA TRP A 23 5.80 18.16 3.08
C TRP A 23 6.20 17.33 1.85
N ILE A 24 7.10 16.36 2.03
CA ILE A 24 7.48 15.38 0.98
C ILE A 24 6.30 14.45 0.67
N GLY A 25 5.41 14.24 1.64
CA GLY A 25 4.33 13.28 1.54
C GLY A 25 4.84 11.88 1.85
N VAL A 26 4.22 11.25 2.85
CA VAL A 26 4.52 9.90 3.32
C VAL A 26 4.72 8.88 2.17
N TYR A 27 3.95 8.99 1.09
CA TYR A 27 4.06 8.08 -0.05
C TYR A 27 5.40 8.22 -0.79
N ARG A 28 5.95 9.45 -0.95
CA ARG A 28 7.24 9.65 -1.62
C ARG A 28 8.37 9.06 -0.79
N LEU A 29 8.31 9.20 0.54
CA LEU A 29 9.26 8.55 1.43
C LEU A 29 9.18 7.03 1.29
N ARG A 30 7.96 6.46 1.34
CA ARG A 30 7.74 5.01 1.17
C ARG A 30 8.26 4.52 -0.20
N LEU A 31 8.04 5.29 -1.26
CA LEU A 31 8.52 4.98 -2.61
C LEU A 31 10.05 4.98 -2.69
N VAL A 32 10.71 6.00 -2.14
CA VAL A 32 12.19 6.07 -2.11
C VAL A 32 12.75 4.89 -1.32
N VAL A 33 12.19 4.60 -0.14
CA VAL A 33 12.60 3.43 0.66
C VAL A 33 12.37 2.14 -0.13
N SER A 34 11.22 1.96 -0.78
CA SER A 34 10.95 0.78 -1.61
C SER A 34 11.99 0.58 -2.71
N LYS A 35 12.36 1.64 -3.43
CA LYS A 35 13.39 1.60 -4.48
C LYS A 35 14.76 1.23 -3.94
N LEU A 36 15.14 1.80 -2.79
CA LEU A 36 16.39 1.48 -2.11
C LEU A 36 16.43 0.02 -1.68
N LEU A 37 15.36 -0.47 -1.04
CA LEU A 37 15.27 -1.85 -0.58
C LEU A 37 15.28 -2.85 -1.76
N ALA A 38 14.56 -2.56 -2.84
CA ALA A 38 14.55 -3.40 -4.05
C ALA A 38 15.93 -3.48 -4.76
N SER A 39 16.81 -2.52 -4.49
CA SER A 39 18.18 -2.51 -5.04
C SER A 39 19.16 -3.35 -4.21
N VAL A 40 18.76 -3.82 -3.02
CA VAL A 40 19.60 -4.65 -2.17
C VAL A 40 19.34 -6.13 -2.47
N PRO A 41 20.37 -6.95 -2.71
CA PRO A 41 20.19 -8.38 -2.93
C PRO A 41 19.45 -9.06 -1.77
N ASP A 42 18.45 -9.89 -2.06
CA ASP A 42 17.60 -10.56 -1.07
C ASP A 42 18.40 -11.34 0.00
N ARG A 43 19.56 -11.89 -0.39
CA ARG A 43 20.45 -12.64 0.51
C ARG A 43 20.97 -11.80 1.69
N LEU A 44 20.99 -10.47 1.54
CA LEU A 44 21.46 -9.54 2.56
C LEU A 44 20.31 -8.89 3.35
N MET A 45 19.06 -9.11 2.94
CA MET A 45 17.90 -8.47 3.54
C MET A 45 17.18 -9.39 4.54
N PRO A 46 16.95 -8.94 5.78
CA PRO A 46 16.01 -9.61 6.67
C PRO A 46 14.61 -9.69 6.02
N ARG A 47 13.94 -10.84 6.14
CA ARG A 47 12.60 -11.09 5.55
C ARG A 47 11.54 -10.03 5.86
N HIS A 48 11.66 -9.29 6.96
CA HIS A 48 10.69 -8.25 7.31
C HIS A 48 10.88 -6.94 6.52
N PHE A 49 12.01 -6.80 5.82
CA PHE A 49 12.28 -5.67 4.94
C PHE A 49 12.16 -6.03 3.46
N SER A 50 11.99 -7.30 3.09
CA SER A 50 11.92 -7.71 1.68
C SER A 50 10.80 -6.98 0.94
N VAL A 51 11.11 -6.56 -0.28
CA VAL A 51 10.11 -6.04 -1.21
C VAL A 51 9.52 -7.24 -1.95
N LEU A 52 8.21 -7.45 -1.84
CA LEU A 52 7.57 -8.65 -2.36
C LEU A 52 6.67 -8.33 -3.55
N PRO A 53 6.56 -9.21 -4.55
CA PRO A 53 5.51 -9.06 -5.55
C PRO A 53 4.12 -9.15 -4.88
N PRO A 54 3.13 -8.36 -5.35
CA PRO A 54 1.75 -8.52 -4.91
C PRO A 54 1.19 -9.85 -5.48
N PRO A 55 0.49 -10.68 -4.69
CA PRO A 55 -0.09 -11.93 -5.18
C PRO A 55 -1.07 -11.71 -6.34
N GLY A 56 -0.91 -12.45 -7.45
CA GLY A 56 -1.76 -12.34 -8.66
C GLY A 56 -3.27 -12.26 -8.40
N PRO A 57 -3.85 -13.13 -7.52
CA PRO A 57 -5.28 -13.09 -7.21
C PRO A 57 -5.80 -11.79 -6.58
N GLU A 58 -4.92 -10.91 -6.09
CA GLU A 58 -5.32 -9.60 -5.58
C GLU A 58 -5.55 -8.56 -6.68
N TYR A 59 -5.14 -8.81 -7.92
CA TYR A 59 -5.29 -7.84 -9.00
C TYR A 59 -6.77 -7.61 -9.32
N VAL A 60 -7.20 -6.35 -9.27
CA VAL A 60 -8.59 -5.95 -9.51
C VAL A 60 -8.78 -5.29 -10.87
N GLY A 61 -7.76 -4.65 -11.41
CA GLY A 61 -7.83 -3.93 -12.69
C GLY A 61 -7.25 -2.53 -12.61
N VAL A 62 -7.55 -1.73 -13.64
CA VAL A 62 -7.02 -0.38 -13.81
C VAL A 62 -8.13 0.63 -13.58
N TRP A 63 -7.89 1.52 -12.63
CA TRP A 63 -8.69 2.71 -12.41
C TRP A 63 -8.16 3.83 -13.31
N ASP A 64 -9.03 4.38 -14.15
CA ASP A 64 -8.73 5.49 -15.06
C ASP A 64 -8.64 6.83 -14.32
N VAL A 65 -7.72 6.88 -13.36
CA VAL A 65 -7.40 8.03 -12.51
C VAL A 65 -5.91 7.96 -12.22
N ASP A 66 -5.23 9.10 -12.22
CA ASP A 66 -3.81 9.13 -11.91
C ASP A 66 -3.53 8.79 -10.43
N PRO A 67 -2.35 8.28 -10.09
CA PRO A 67 -2.08 7.84 -8.72
C PRO A 67 -2.20 8.92 -7.65
N ALA A 68 -2.01 10.21 -7.96
CA ALA A 68 -2.20 11.28 -6.99
C ALA A 68 -3.68 11.51 -6.69
N ASP A 69 -4.51 11.51 -7.71
CA ASP A 69 -5.94 11.64 -7.56
C ASP A 69 -6.57 10.40 -6.92
N ALA A 70 -6.16 9.19 -7.31
CA ALA A 70 -6.61 7.95 -6.67
C ALA A 70 -6.30 7.95 -5.16
N ARG A 71 -5.10 8.38 -4.76
CA ARG A 71 -4.71 8.55 -3.34
C ARG A 71 -5.56 9.57 -2.59
N ASN A 72 -6.04 10.60 -3.27
CA ASN A 72 -6.87 11.65 -2.70
C ASN A 72 -8.31 11.14 -2.58
N LYS A 73 -8.93 10.72 -3.68
CA LYS A 73 -10.28 10.16 -3.76
C LYS A 73 -10.51 9.08 -2.71
N LEU A 74 -9.62 8.08 -2.60
CA LEU A 74 -9.74 7.02 -1.59
C LEU A 74 -9.89 7.59 -0.17
N ARG A 75 -9.15 8.66 0.15
CA ARG A 75 -9.14 9.27 1.49
C ARG A 75 -10.29 10.25 1.70
N SER A 76 -10.59 11.12 0.73
CA SER A 76 -11.56 12.21 0.88
C SER A 76 -12.99 11.77 0.60
N GLU A 77 -13.19 10.81 -0.29
CA GLU A 77 -14.51 10.45 -0.81
C GLU A 77 -14.94 9.06 -0.35
N PHE A 78 -14.01 8.09 -0.36
CA PHE A 78 -14.33 6.69 -0.04
C PHE A 78 -13.98 6.25 1.39
N GLY A 79 -13.52 7.18 2.24
CA GLY A 79 -13.28 6.92 3.67
C GLY A 79 -12.10 6.01 4.01
N PHE A 80 -11.21 5.72 3.05
CA PHE A 80 -10.02 4.92 3.30
C PHE A 80 -8.99 5.68 4.15
N ARG A 81 -8.25 4.91 4.96
CA ARG A 81 -7.14 5.40 5.77
C ARG A 81 -5.82 4.86 5.24
N ARG A 82 -4.76 5.66 5.29
CA ARG A 82 -3.41 5.22 4.88
C ARG A 82 -2.90 4.12 5.82
N LEU A 83 -2.35 3.04 5.26
CA LEU A 83 -1.73 1.97 6.01
C LEU A 83 -0.19 2.11 5.96
N LEU A 84 0.38 2.67 7.03
CA LEU A 84 1.84 2.93 7.09
C LEU A 84 2.69 1.68 7.35
N ARG A 85 2.09 0.66 7.97
CA ARG A 85 2.79 -0.56 8.43
C ARG A 85 2.71 -1.71 7.42
N ALA A 86 2.36 -1.43 6.17
CA ALA A 86 2.31 -2.43 5.12
C ALA A 86 3.72 -2.80 4.62
N TYR A 87 3.90 -4.06 4.23
CA TYR A 87 5.09 -4.50 3.50
C TYR A 87 5.28 -3.66 2.23
N PHE A 88 6.51 -3.56 1.75
CA PHE A 88 6.81 -2.92 0.47
C PHE A 88 6.52 -3.89 -0.66
N HIS A 89 5.84 -3.41 -1.69
CA HIS A 89 5.54 -4.22 -2.86
C HIS A 89 6.11 -3.61 -4.13
N CYS A 90 6.65 -4.49 -4.96
CA CYS A 90 7.18 -4.19 -6.28
C CYS A 90 7.04 -5.44 -7.14
N TYR A 91 6.68 -5.27 -8.40
CA TYR A 91 6.69 -6.33 -9.38
C TYR A 91 7.37 -5.86 -10.66
N SER A 92 7.63 -6.77 -11.60
CA SER A 92 8.22 -6.45 -12.89
C SER A 92 7.13 -6.36 -13.95
N ARG A 93 7.06 -5.24 -14.68
CA ARG A 93 6.24 -5.07 -15.88
C ARG A 93 7.15 -4.65 -17.02
N ASP A 94 7.15 -5.42 -18.12
CA ASP A 94 8.00 -5.16 -19.29
C ASP A 94 9.49 -5.01 -18.93
N GLY A 95 9.95 -5.80 -17.95
CA GLY A 95 11.33 -5.78 -17.45
C GLY A 95 11.68 -4.56 -16.58
N GLN A 96 10.70 -3.72 -16.24
CA GLN A 96 10.88 -2.56 -15.38
C GLN A 96 10.20 -2.77 -14.02
N PRO A 97 10.83 -2.36 -12.90
CA PRO A 97 10.22 -2.46 -11.58
C PRO A 97 9.10 -1.42 -11.40
N VAL A 98 7.90 -1.89 -11.09
CA VAL A 98 6.74 -1.08 -10.74
C VAL A 98 6.54 -1.15 -9.23
N HIS A 99 6.72 -0.01 -8.57
CA HIS A 99 6.64 0.09 -7.11
C HIS A 99 5.26 0.55 -6.66
N GLU A 100 4.83 0.04 -5.51
CA GLU A 100 3.60 0.52 -4.87
C GLU A 100 3.73 2.02 -4.52
N VAL A 101 2.71 2.79 -4.90
CA VAL A 101 2.61 4.24 -4.66
C VAL A 101 1.51 4.61 -3.67
N GLY A 102 0.83 3.61 -3.08
CA GLY A 102 -0.20 3.82 -2.07
C GLY A 102 -0.67 2.52 -1.44
N SER A 103 -0.93 2.56 -0.13
CA SER A 103 -1.47 1.44 0.65
C SER A 103 -2.54 1.98 1.62
N TYR A 104 -3.74 1.45 1.50
CA TYR A 104 -4.96 2.01 2.07
C TYR A 104 -5.86 0.94 2.64
N VAL A 105 -6.53 1.24 3.75
CA VAL A 105 -7.48 0.33 4.39
C VAL A 105 -8.83 0.98 4.58
N TYR A 106 -9.88 0.24 4.25
CA TYR A 106 -11.25 0.58 4.58
C TYR A 106 -11.79 -0.37 5.65
N ARG A 107 -12.35 0.22 6.69
CA ARG A 107 -13.06 -0.44 7.79
C ARG A 107 -13.93 0.60 8.49
N GLU A 108 -15.03 0.15 9.07
CA GLU A 108 -15.97 1.00 9.78
C GLU A 108 -15.31 1.64 11.01
N GLU A 109 -14.70 0.81 11.85
CA GLU A 109 -14.07 1.23 13.09
C GLU A 109 -12.62 0.75 13.20
N PHE A 110 -11.85 1.38 14.10
CA PHE A 110 -10.49 0.93 14.38
C PHE A 110 -10.45 -0.53 14.87
N THR A 111 -11.50 -0.96 15.56
CA THR A 111 -11.67 -2.28 16.18
C THR A 111 -12.50 -3.26 15.34
N SER A 112 -12.87 -2.94 14.10
CA SER A 112 -13.54 -3.92 13.23
C SER A 112 -12.65 -5.15 13.04
N ASP A 113 -13.22 -6.36 13.06
CA ASP A 113 -12.45 -7.61 12.98
C ASP A 113 -11.70 -7.78 11.65
N LYS A 114 -12.22 -7.15 10.60
CA LYS A 114 -11.70 -7.25 9.25
C LYS A 114 -11.59 -5.88 8.59
N GLN A 115 -10.76 -5.82 7.55
CA GLN A 115 -10.54 -4.62 6.75
C GLN A 115 -10.28 -4.98 5.29
N LEU A 116 -10.64 -4.05 4.40
CA LEU A 116 -10.32 -4.11 2.98
C LEU A 116 -9.00 -3.40 2.79
N HIS A 117 -7.96 -4.10 2.36
CA HIS A 117 -6.66 -3.53 2.05
C HIS A 117 -6.54 -3.33 0.55
N VAL A 118 -6.23 -2.11 0.11
CA VAL A 118 -6.03 -1.73 -1.29
C VAL A 118 -4.62 -1.16 -1.45
N ARG A 119 -3.94 -1.58 -2.51
CA ARG A 119 -2.64 -1.11 -2.94
C ARG A 119 -2.74 -0.49 -4.34
N LEU A 120 -1.98 0.57 -4.55
CA LEU A 120 -1.97 1.36 -5.78
C LEU A 120 -0.61 1.19 -6.47
N PHE A 121 -0.63 0.87 -7.76
CA PHE A 121 0.57 0.86 -8.60
C PHE A 121 0.35 1.78 -9.81
N PRO A 122 1.36 2.55 -10.22
CA PRO A 122 1.25 3.40 -11.40
C PRO A 122 1.37 2.54 -12.67
N THR A 123 0.57 2.87 -13.68
CA THR A 123 0.75 2.36 -15.05
C THR A 123 1.63 3.31 -15.86
N SER A 124 2.15 2.84 -17.00
CA SER A 124 3.00 3.65 -17.89
C SER A 124 2.24 4.78 -18.60
N ASP A 125 0.93 4.65 -18.77
CA ASP A 125 0.06 5.67 -19.38
C ASP A 125 -0.56 6.65 -18.38
N GLY A 126 -0.17 6.57 -17.10
CA GLY A 126 -0.54 7.52 -16.07
C GLY A 126 -1.78 7.16 -15.27
N ARG A 127 -2.42 6.00 -15.52
CA ARG A 127 -3.54 5.45 -14.73
C ARG A 127 -3.06 4.68 -13.50
N THR A 128 -3.99 4.14 -12.71
CA THR A 128 -3.68 3.42 -11.45
C THR A 128 -4.18 1.98 -11.47
N GLU A 129 -3.28 1.03 -11.27
CA GLU A 129 -3.66 -0.36 -10.97
C GLU A 129 -4.10 -0.50 -9.51
N LEU A 130 -5.17 -1.26 -9.32
CA LEU A 130 -5.71 -1.61 -8.01
C LEU A 130 -5.44 -3.08 -7.70
N TRP A 131 -4.87 -3.30 -6.52
CA TRP A 131 -4.67 -4.63 -5.95
C TRP A 131 -5.30 -4.66 -4.58
N CYS A 132 -6.11 -5.66 -4.25
CA CYS A 132 -6.77 -5.70 -2.96
C CYS A 132 -7.06 -7.09 -2.42
N HIS A 133 -7.31 -7.13 -1.12
CA HIS A 133 -7.82 -8.29 -0.44
C HIS A 133 -8.61 -7.90 0.82
N TRP A 134 -9.51 -8.79 1.21
CA TRP A 134 -10.16 -8.75 2.51
C TRP A 134 -9.33 -9.52 3.52
N GLU A 135 -9.01 -8.91 4.65
CA GLU A 135 -8.16 -9.54 5.69
C GLU A 135 -8.65 -9.26 7.10
N VAL A 136 -8.15 -10.05 8.03
CA VAL A 136 -8.27 -9.78 9.46
C VAL A 136 -7.50 -8.50 9.82
N ASN A 137 -8.13 -7.64 10.62
CA ASN A 137 -7.55 -6.39 11.06
C ASN A 137 -6.36 -6.65 12.01
N PRO A 138 -5.14 -6.20 11.66
CA PRO A 138 -3.95 -6.42 12.49
C PRO A 138 -4.01 -5.71 13.85
N ASN A 139 -4.87 -4.71 14.03
CA ASN A 139 -5.04 -4.03 15.32
C ASN A 139 -5.85 -4.87 16.33
N VAL A 140 -6.65 -5.82 15.85
CA VAL A 140 -7.50 -6.68 16.68
C VAL A 140 -6.88 -8.08 16.79
N SER A 141 -6.37 -8.62 15.69
CA SER A 141 -5.87 -9.99 15.60
C SER A 141 -4.55 -10.07 14.83
N PRO A 142 -3.44 -9.52 15.39
CA PRO A 142 -2.15 -9.42 14.70
C PRO A 142 -1.55 -10.77 14.31
N ILE A 143 -1.69 -11.79 15.14
CA ILE A 143 -1.15 -13.14 14.86
C ILE A 143 -1.91 -13.79 13.69
N ALA A 144 -3.24 -13.67 13.66
CA ALA A 144 -4.07 -14.19 12.57
C ALA A 144 -3.76 -13.48 11.25
N HIS A 145 -3.56 -12.15 11.29
CA HIS A 145 -3.13 -11.36 10.15
C HIS A 145 -1.77 -11.82 9.61
N LEU A 146 -0.76 -12.01 10.48
CA LEU A 146 0.56 -12.53 10.07
C LEU A 146 0.49 -13.93 9.45
N ARG A 147 -0.46 -14.76 9.89
CA ARG A 147 -0.73 -16.09 9.32
C ARG A 147 -1.61 -16.06 8.07
N ARG A 148 -2.00 -14.88 7.59
CA ARG A 148 -2.96 -14.68 6.48
C ARG A 148 -4.28 -15.43 6.70
N THR A 149 -4.70 -15.61 7.96
CA THR A 149 -5.96 -16.28 8.28
C THR A 149 -7.14 -15.42 7.80
N GLY A 150 -8.06 -16.02 7.04
CA GLY A 150 -9.23 -15.31 6.51
C GLY A 150 -8.92 -14.27 5.43
N TYR A 151 -7.74 -14.37 4.82
CA TYR A 151 -7.34 -13.59 3.65
C TYR A 151 -8.14 -14.04 2.42
N ASP A 152 -8.85 -13.10 1.79
CA ASP A 152 -9.78 -13.36 0.71
C ASP A 152 -9.72 -12.25 -0.36
N PRO A 153 -8.98 -12.46 -1.46
CA PRO A 153 -8.90 -11.51 -2.56
C PRO A 153 -10.24 -11.28 -3.27
N ARG A 154 -11.07 -12.32 -3.45
CA ARG A 154 -12.34 -12.23 -4.17
C ARG A 154 -13.36 -11.38 -3.41
N GLU A 155 -13.48 -11.58 -2.10
CA GLU A 155 -14.31 -10.73 -1.26
C GLU A 155 -13.76 -9.29 -1.20
N GLY A 156 -12.43 -9.14 -1.24
CA GLY A 156 -11.76 -7.85 -1.36
C GLY A 156 -12.21 -7.10 -2.61
N GLU A 157 -12.08 -7.75 -3.77
CA GLU A 157 -12.49 -7.20 -5.07
C GLU A 157 -13.96 -6.83 -5.07
N ARG A 158 -14.84 -7.74 -4.64
CA ARG A 158 -16.30 -7.51 -4.60
C ARG A 158 -16.64 -6.26 -3.79
N ARG A 159 -16.03 -6.08 -2.62
CA ARG A 159 -16.23 -4.88 -1.78
C ARG A 159 -15.68 -3.62 -2.43
N LEU A 160 -14.49 -3.70 -3.02
CA LEU A 160 -13.87 -2.55 -3.68
C LEU A 160 -14.73 -2.06 -4.86
N ARG A 161 -15.24 -2.98 -5.69
CA ARG A 161 -16.12 -2.63 -6.80
C ARG A 161 -17.44 -2.01 -6.35
N ILE A 162 -17.99 -2.43 -5.22
CA ILE A 162 -19.19 -1.79 -4.63
C ILE A 162 -18.87 -0.36 -4.18
N LEU A 163 -17.72 -0.15 -3.52
CA LEU A 163 -17.32 1.19 -3.06
C LEU A 163 -17.00 2.13 -4.22
N LEU A 164 -16.43 1.61 -5.31
CA LEU A 164 -16.03 2.36 -6.49
C LEU A 164 -17.00 2.17 -7.67
N ALA A 165 -18.28 1.91 -7.40
CA ALA A 165 -19.25 1.56 -8.44
C ALA A 165 -19.42 2.64 -9.53
N ASP A 166 -19.26 3.90 -9.15
CA ASP A 166 -19.41 5.06 -10.05
C ASP A 166 -18.07 5.52 -10.67
N GLU A 167 -16.97 4.81 -10.38
CA GLU A 167 -15.63 5.15 -10.87
C GLU A 167 -15.25 4.34 -12.11
N PRO A 168 -14.43 4.89 -13.02
CA PRO A 168 -14.01 4.21 -14.24
C PRO A 168 -12.94 3.15 -13.93
N LEU A 169 -13.38 1.99 -13.44
CA LEU A 169 -12.53 0.84 -13.11
C LEU A 169 -12.72 -0.28 -14.13
N SER A 170 -11.65 -0.67 -14.81
CA SER A 170 -11.69 -1.82 -15.71
C SER A 170 -11.92 -3.14 -14.96
N THR A 171 -12.44 -4.13 -15.68
CA THR A 171 -12.34 -5.53 -15.27
C THR A 171 -11.03 -6.10 -15.83
N PRO A 172 -10.28 -6.91 -15.08
CA PRO A 172 -9.09 -7.57 -15.61
C PRO A 172 -9.51 -8.48 -16.76
N ASP A 173 -8.82 -8.39 -17.90
CA ASP A 173 -8.78 -9.52 -18.83
C ASP A 173 -7.76 -10.56 -18.32
N GLU A 174 -7.87 -11.83 -18.73
CA GLU A 174 -6.88 -12.86 -18.37
C GLU A 174 -5.47 -12.49 -18.85
N SER A 175 -5.38 -11.65 -19.89
CA SER A 175 -4.14 -11.11 -20.45
C SER A 175 -3.52 -9.95 -19.65
N ASP A 176 -4.28 -9.32 -18.74
CA ASP A 176 -3.87 -8.11 -18.00
C ASP A 176 -3.21 -8.42 -16.65
N CYS A 177 -3.34 -9.65 -16.15
CA CYS A 177 -2.70 -10.03 -14.89
C CYS A 177 -1.17 -10.03 -15.12
N PRO A 178 -0.40 -9.16 -14.45
CA PRO A 178 1.04 -9.15 -14.65
C PRO A 178 1.61 -10.53 -14.34
N LEU A 179 2.68 -10.92 -15.02
CA LEU A 179 3.43 -12.13 -14.66
C LEU A 179 4.08 -11.91 -13.29
N VAL A 180 3.28 -12.15 -12.25
CA VAL A 180 3.73 -12.16 -10.88
C VAL A 180 4.37 -13.53 -10.66
N ALA A 181 5.67 -13.57 -10.40
CA ALA A 181 6.31 -14.80 -9.94
C ALA A 181 5.57 -15.29 -8.69
N ASP A 182 5.14 -16.57 -8.68
CA ASP A 182 4.54 -17.20 -7.52
C ASP A 182 5.45 -16.98 -6.30
N ALA A 183 4.90 -16.32 -5.28
CA ALA A 183 5.62 -15.96 -4.05
C ALA A 183 5.78 -17.14 -3.10
#